data_AF-A0A7W1AK07-F1
#
_entry.id   AF-A0A7W1AK07-F1
#
_cell.length_a   1.000
_cell.length_b   1.000
_cell.length_c   1.000
_cell.angle_alpha   90.00
_cell.angle_beta   90.00
_cell.angle_gamma   90.00
#
_symmetry.space_group_name_H-M   'P 1'
#
loop_
_entity.id
_entity.type
_entity.pdbx_description
1 polymer ?
#
loop_
_entity_poly.entity_id
_entity_poly.type
_entity_poly.pdbx_seq_one_letter_code
_entity_poly.pdbx_strand_id
1 'polypeptide(L)'
;GKIEITSSISLSTSPDRLRALANEPPRNIRLLLGYSGWGPGQLEAEMARGAWLHVSADPKLVFDTPPDDLWEIALQTLGINPASLFVGRGVN
;
A
#
# COMPACT_ATOMS: atom_id res chain seq x y z
N GLY A 1 -2.12 17.74 9.97
CA GLY A 1 -3.21 17.91 8.99
C GLY A 1 -3.78 16.56 8.57
N LYS A 2 -4.78 16.54 7.68
CA LYS A 2 -5.26 15.35 6.96
C LYS A 2 -5.07 15.62 5.47
N ILE A 3 -4.55 14.65 4.73
CA ILE A 3 -4.41 14.69 3.27
C ILE A 3 -5.29 13.59 2.71
N GLU A 4 -6.13 13.94 1.74
CA GLU A 4 -6.95 12.98 1.01
C GLU A 4 -6.11 12.36 -0.10
N ILE A 5 -6.04 11.02 -0.15
CA ILE A 5 -5.33 10.27 -1.19
C ILE A 5 -6.32 9.82 -2.26
N THR A 6 -7.45 9.27 -1.81
CA THR A 6 -8.63 8.93 -2.61
C THR A 6 -9.89 9.34 -1.85
N SER A 7 -11.06 9.24 -2.48
CA SER A 7 -12.36 9.51 -1.82
C SER A 7 -12.63 8.61 -0.59
N SER A 8 -11.92 7.50 -0.46
CA SER A 8 -12.08 6.49 0.59
C SER A 8 -10.85 6.35 1.50
N ILE A 9 -9.71 6.95 1.15
CA ILE A 9 -8.43 6.82 1.87
C ILE A 9 -7.84 8.19 2.18
N SER A 10 -7.54 8.43 3.45
CA SER A 10 -6.89 9.66 3.92
C SER A 10 -5.68 9.33 4.80
N LEU A 11 -4.66 10.18 4.73
CA LEU A 11 -3.45 10.12 5.55
C LEU A 11 -3.43 11.25 6.57
N SER A 12 -3.04 10.96 7.81
CA SER A 12 -2.78 11.99 8.82
C SER A 12 -1.49 11.71 9.59
N THR A 13 -0.71 12.76 9.80
CA THR A 13 0.51 12.75 10.62
C THR A 13 0.35 13.56 11.91
N SER A 14 -0.88 13.93 12.26
CA SER A 14 -1.20 14.83 13.37
C SER A 14 -1.20 14.08 14.71
N PRO A 15 -0.26 14.33 15.64
CA PRO A 15 -0.22 13.62 16.92
C PRO A 15 -1.51 13.79 17.75
N ASP A 16 -2.11 14.97 17.71
CA ASP A 16 -3.35 15.23 18.45
C ASP A 16 -4.54 14.41 17.95
N ARG A 17 -4.62 14.16 16.63
CA ARG A 17 -5.66 13.29 16.06
C ARG A 17 -5.41 11.85 16.43
N LEU A 18 -4.15 11.41 16.41
CA LEU A 18 -3.79 10.07 16.85
C LEU A 18 -4.20 9.85 18.32
N ARG A 19 -3.95 10.82 19.21
CA ARG A 19 -4.38 10.77 20.61
C ARG A 19 -5.91 10.69 20.75
N ALA A 20 -6.64 11.48 19.98
CA ALA A 20 -8.10 11.43 19.98
C ALA A 20 -8.63 10.06 19.52
N LEU A 21 -8.02 9.48 18.48
CA LEU A 21 -8.38 8.17 17.93
C LEU A 21 -7.96 7.01 18.84
N ALA A 22 -6.95 7.19 19.71
CA ALA A 22 -6.50 6.13 20.61
C ALA A 22 -7.54 5.77 21.69
N ASN A 23 -8.44 6.70 22.04
CA ASN A 23 -9.49 6.45 23.03
C ASN A 23 -10.63 5.58 22.46
N GLU A 24 -10.96 5.77 21.18
CA GLU A 24 -11.99 5.00 20.47
C GLU A 24 -11.54 4.80 19.03
N PRO A 25 -10.68 3.78 18.76
CA PRO A 25 -10.10 3.59 17.45
C PRO A 25 -11.17 3.13 16.46
N PRO A 26 -11.31 3.79 15.30
CA PRO A 26 -12.22 3.33 14.27
C PRO A 26 -11.72 2.01 13.69
N ARG A 27 -12.64 1.19 13.16
CA ARG A 27 -12.30 -0.13 12.60
C ARG A 27 -11.30 -0.05 11.44
N ASN A 28 -11.29 1.06 10.70
CA ASN A 28 -10.53 1.22 9.46
C ASN A 28 -9.37 2.20 9.66
N ILE A 29 -8.47 1.88 10.60
CA ILE A 29 -7.25 2.66 10.84
C ILE A 29 -6.02 1.77 10.73
N ARG A 30 -4.99 2.28 10.06
CA ARG A 30 -3.63 1.72 10.12
C ARG A 30 -2.68 2.75 10.65
N LEU A 31 -1.86 2.33 11.62
CA LEU A 31 -0.73 3.10 12.09
C LEU A 31 0.52 2.59 11.37
N LEU A 32 1.23 3.51 10.73
CA LEU A 32 2.46 3.24 9.98
C LEU A 32 3.57 4.08 10.58
N LEU A 33 4.76 3.50 10.73
CA LEU A 33 5.97 4.22 11.13
C LEU A 33 6.95 4.25 9.95
N GLY A 34 7.33 5.46 9.56
CA GLY A 34 8.17 5.68 8.39
C GLY A 34 7.38 5.63 7.07
N TYR A 35 8.11 5.72 5.96
CA TYR A 35 7.58 5.64 4.61
C TYR A 35 8.67 5.18 3.65
N SER A 36 8.27 4.61 2.51
CA SER A 36 9.19 4.40 1.38
C SER A 36 9.20 5.66 0.52
N GLY A 37 10.39 6.17 0.23
CA GLY A 37 10.59 7.37 -0.58
C GLY A 37 11.39 7.04 -1.82
N TRP A 38 11.04 7.68 -2.93
CA TRP A 38 11.75 7.58 -4.20
C TRP A 38 12.35 8.93 -4.57
N GLY A 39 13.55 8.91 -5.14
CA GLY A 39 14.12 10.06 -5.82
C GLY A 39 13.35 10.41 -7.10
N PRO A 40 13.62 11.58 -7.70
CA PRO A 40 12.96 11.98 -8.94
C PRO A 40 13.13 10.94 -10.06
N GLY A 41 12.02 10.46 -10.64
CA GLY A 41 12.01 9.49 -11.73
C GLY A 41 12.39 8.05 -11.35
N GLN A 42 12.72 7.79 -10.08
CA GLN A 42 13.21 6.48 -9.65
C GLN A 42 12.10 5.44 -9.71
N LEU A 43 10.91 5.74 -9.21
CA LEU A 43 9.79 4.79 -9.20
C LEU A 43 9.40 4.39 -10.63
N GLU A 44 9.35 5.35 -11.55
CA GLU A 44 9.04 5.13 -12.96
C GLU A 44 10.08 4.23 -13.63
N ALA A 45 11.38 4.48 -13.40
CA ALA A 45 12.44 3.62 -13.89
C ALA A 45 12.37 2.21 -13.30
N GLU A 46 11.99 2.09 -12.02
CA GLU A 46 11.82 0.81 -11.35
C GLU A 46 10.62 0.02 -11.87
N MET A 47 9.51 0.69 -12.18
CA MET A 47 8.36 0.08 -12.84
C MET A 47 8.71 -0.37 -14.27
N ALA A 48 9.40 0.47 -15.04
CA ALA A 48 9.78 0.16 -16.43
C ALA A 48 10.73 -1.05 -16.55
N ARG A 49 11.56 -1.32 -15.53
CA ARG A 49 12.41 -2.53 -15.47
C ARG A 49 11.69 -3.77 -14.91
N GLY A 50 10.40 -3.67 -14.60
CA GLY A 50 9.60 -4.76 -14.03
C GLY A 50 9.91 -5.09 -12.57
N ALA A 51 10.46 -4.14 -11.79
CA ALA A 51 10.77 -4.38 -10.38
C ALA A 51 9.55 -4.27 -9.46
N TRP A 52 8.43 -3.70 -9.94
CA TRP A 52 7.20 -3.53 -9.19
C TRP A 52 6.00 -4.08 -9.95
N LEU A 53 5.14 -4.78 -9.23
CA LEU A 53 3.75 -5.02 -9.61
C LEU A 53 2.88 -4.03 -8.83
N HIS A 54 1.85 -3.47 -9.46
CA HIS A 54 0.94 -2.52 -8.81
C HIS A 54 -0.52 -2.89 -9.09
N VAL A 55 -1.37 -2.57 -8.12
CA VAL A 55 -2.83 -2.76 -8.16
C VAL A 55 -3.52 -1.44 -7.86
N SER A 56 -4.80 -1.32 -8.21
CA SER A 56 -5.60 -0.18 -7.77
C SER A 56 -5.70 -0.12 -6.24
N ALA A 57 -5.74 1.10 -5.68
CA ALA A 57 -5.86 1.31 -4.25
C ALA A 57 -7.26 0.94 -3.74
N ASP A 58 -7.44 -0.32 -3.34
CA ASP A 58 -8.68 -0.84 -2.74
C ASP A 58 -8.67 -0.65 -1.21
N PRO A 59 -9.64 0.08 -0.62
CA PRO A 59 -9.77 0.21 0.84
C PRO A 59 -9.87 -1.13 1.58
N LYS A 60 -10.42 -2.18 0.97
CA LYS A 60 -10.50 -3.51 1.59
C LYS A 60 -9.12 -4.14 1.73
N LEU A 61 -8.28 -3.98 0.71
CA LEU A 61 -6.89 -4.41 0.75
C LEU A 61 -6.13 -3.59 1.82
N VAL A 62 -6.38 -2.29 1.88
CA VAL A 62 -5.70 -1.39 2.83
C VAL A 62 -6.17 -1.55 4.27
N PHE A 63 -7.43 -1.84 4.57
CA PHE A 63 -7.94 -1.82 5.96
C PHE A 63 -8.43 -3.17 6.46
N ASP A 64 -9.02 -4.00 5.60
CA ASP A 64 -9.71 -5.22 6.02
C ASP A 64 -8.83 -6.48 5.88
N THR A 65 -7.73 -6.39 5.15
CA THR A 65 -6.84 -7.53 4.87
C THR A 65 -5.74 -7.68 5.94
N PRO A 66 -5.58 -8.84 6.60
CA PRO A 66 -4.48 -9.05 7.54
C PRO A 66 -3.09 -8.81 6.89
N PRO A 67 -2.10 -8.28 7.63
CA PRO A 67 -0.77 -8.01 7.08
C PRO A 67 -0.10 -9.22 6.42
N ASP A 68 -0.26 -10.41 7.02
CA ASP A 68 0.37 -11.65 6.54
C ASP A 68 -0.25 -12.13 5.22
N ASP A 69 -1.53 -11.81 4.98
CA ASP A 69 -2.27 -12.21 3.77
C ASP A 69 -2.18 -11.15 2.66
N LEU A 70 -1.76 -9.92 3.01
CA LEU A 70 -1.83 -8.75 2.14
C LEU A 70 -1.11 -8.97 0.81
N TRP A 71 0.09 -9.55 0.86
CA TRP A 71 0.90 -9.78 -0.34
C TRP A 71 0.26 -10.80 -1.29
N GLU A 72 -0.22 -11.92 -0.74
CA GLU A 72 -0.86 -12.96 -1.53
C GLU A 72 -2.15 -12.45 -2.15
N ILE A 73 -3.03 -11.81 -1.36
CA ILE A 73 -4.30 -11.28 -1.84
C ILE A 73 -4.06 -10.21 -2.90
N ALA A 74 -3.08 -9.31 -2.73
CA ALA A 74 -2.73 -8.32 -3.74
C ALA A 74 -2.36 -8.98 -5.09
N LEU A 75 -1.54 -10.03 -5.08
CA LEU A 75 -1.17 -10.76 -6.30
C LEU A 75 -2.36 -11.49 -6.93
N GLN A 76 -3.23 -12.07 -6.11
CA GLN A 76 -4.46 -12.72 -6.58
C GLN A 76 -5.39 -11.72 -7.30
N THR A 77 -5.43 -10.44 -6.90
CA THR A 77 -6.22 -9.42 -7.62
C THR A 77 -5.70 -9.16 -9.05
N LEU A 78 -4.43 -9.47 -9.32
CA LEU A 78 -3.83 -9.41 -10.66
C LEU A 78 -3.99 -10.74 -11.44
N GLY A 79 -4.61 -11.75 -10.84
CA GLY A 79 -4.65 -13.11 -11.39
C GLY A 79 -3.29 -13.83 -11.36
N ILE A 80 -2.35 -13.36 -10.54
CA ILE A 80 -0.99 -13.91 -10.46
C ILE A 80 -0.91 -14.88 -9.27
N ASN A 81 -0.43 -16.09 -9.53
CA ASN A 81 -0.04 -17.02 -8.47
C ASN A 81 1.36 -16.64 -7.96
N PRO A 82 1.58 -16.41 -6.66
CA PRO A 82 2.89 -16.05 -6.16
C PRO A 82 4.00 -17.06 -6.46
N ALA A 83 3.67 -18.36 -6.54
CA ALA A 83 4.62 -19.42 -6.91
C ALA A 83 5.08 -19.34 -8.37
N SER A 84 4.40 -18.54 -9.21
CA SER A 84 4.80 -18.30 -10.60
C SER A 84 5.76 -17.12 -10.75
N LEU A 85 6.06 -16.40 -9.67
CA LEU A 85 7.03 -15.30 -9.69
C LEU A 85 8.46 -15.86 -9.67
N PHE A 86 9.21 -15.56 -10.73
CA PHE A 86 10.63 -15.86 -10.82
C PHE A 86 11.42 -14.59 -11.07
N VAL A 87 12.65 -14.55 -10.54
CA VAL A 87 13.58 -13.45 -10.82
C VAL A 87 14.00 -13.55 -12.29
N GLY A 88 13.50 -12.63 -13.10
CA GLY A 88 13.80 -12.52 -14.53
C GLY A 88 14.19 -11.09 -14.91
N ARG A 89 14.79 -10.93 -16.09
CA ARG A 89 14.99 -9.61 -16.69
C ARG A 89 13.61 -9.15 -17.20
N GLY A 90 13.12 -8.00 -16.71
CA GLY A 90 11.77 -7.50 -17.00
C GLY A 90 11.38 -7.62 -18.47
N VAL A 91 10.19 -8.14 -18.72
CA VAL A 91 9.60 -8.21 -20.05
C VAL A 91 9.12 -6.83 -20.45
N ASN A 92 9.67 -6.33 -21.55
CA ASN A 92 9.14 -5.20 -22.30
C ASN A 92 8.22 -5.74 -23.39
#